data_AF-A0A2T2SBQ5-F1
#
_entry.id   AF-A0A2T2SBQ5-F1
#
_cell.length_a   1.000
_cell.length_b   1.000
_cell.length_c   1.000
_cell.angle_alpha   90.00
_cell.angle_beta   90.00
_cell.angle_gamma   90.00
#
_symmetry.space_group_name_H-M   'P 1'
#
loop_
_entity.id
_entity.type
_entity.pdbx_description
1 polymer ?
#
loop_
_entity_poly.entity_id
_entity_poly.type
_entity_poly.pdbx_seq_one_letter_code
_entity_poly.pdbx_strand_id
1 'polypeptide(L)'
;MDDVPDPDPLFSPLIEHAIELSAQWHDGTYRKSVWRDPAFEVPEGKEIQIPVIAHLAAVASIVHRAGWDETVVAAAYLHDAIEDMNEHGQRLRRKQLRDAVGAEVTRLVAQVSEQKLNDDGEMRPWRDRKEDYL
;
A
#
# COMPACT_ATOMS: atom_id res chain seq x y z
N MET A 1 -29.69 30.65 2.11
CA MET A 1 -29.09 29.75 3.11
C MET A 1 -28.18 28.87 2.30
N ASP A 2 -26.90 29.26 2.27
CA ASP A 2 -25.88 28.56 1.51
C ASP A 2 -25.68 27.17 2.14
N ASP A 3 -25.88 26.15 1.32
CA ASP A 3 -25.59 24.76 1.65
C ASP A 3 -24.07 24.60 1.66
N VAL A 4 -23.46 24.92 2.81
CA VAL A 4 -22.05 24.64 3.05
C VAL A 4 -21.97 23.13 3.25
N PRO A 5 -21.32 22.36 2.35
CA PRO A 5 -21.16 20.94 2.55
C PRO A 5 -20.46 20.74 3.89
N ASP A 6 -20.98 19.83 4.70
CA ASP A 6 -20.38 19.45 5.98
C ASP A 6 -18.90 19.12 5.70
N PRO A 7 -17.94 19.87 6.27
CA PRO A 7 -16.54 19.64 5.97
C PRO A 7 -16.23 18.24 6.50
N ASP A 8 -16.05 17.27 5.62
CA ASP A 8 -15.61 15.92 5.99
C ASP A 8 -14.22 16.05 6.61
N PRO A 9 -14.09 16.10 7.95
CA PRO A 9 -12.89 16.67 8.54
C PRO A 9 -11.87 15.59 8.91
N LEU A 10 -12.23 14.31 8.77
CA LEU A 10 -11.46 13.17 9.26
C LEU A 10 -11.65 11.98 8.31
N PHE A 11 -10.62 11.16 8.19
CA PHE A 11 -10.76 9.89 7.50
C PHE A 11 -11.78 9.00 8.23
N SER A 12 -12.52 8.20 7.46
CA SER A 12 -13.43 7.23 8.07
C SER A 12 -12.65 6.17 8.87
N PRO A 13 -13.31 5.49 9.83
CA PRO A 13 -12.66 4.43 10.59
C PRO A 13 -12.03 3.33 9.71
N LEU A 14 -12.57 3.10 8.51
CA LEU A 14 -12.01 2.15 7.55
C LEU A 14 -10.65 2.63 7.02
N ILE A 15 -10.55 3.89 6.61
CA ILE A 15 -9.31 4.47 6.09
C ILE A 15 -8.27 4.57 7.21
N GLU A 16 -8.65 5.02 8.40
CA GLU A 16 -7.75 5.06 9.56
C GLU A 16 -7.19 3.67 9.88
N HIS A 17 -8.04 2.64 9.88
CA HIS A 17 -7.60 1.27 10.09
C HIS A 17 -6.66 0.78 8.97
N ALA A 18 -6.92 1.13 7.71
CA ALA A 18 -6.03 0.80 6.60
C ALA A 18 -4.66 1.49 6.70
N ILE A 19 -4.61 2.73 7.19
CA ILE A 19 -3.37 3.45 7.49
C ILE A 19 -2.58 2.70 8.57
N GLU A 20 -3.23 2.35 9.68
CA GLU A 20 -2.57 1.62 10.78
C GLU A 20 -2.04 0.26 10.32
N LEU A 21 -2.86 -0.53 9.60
CA LEU A 21 -2.46 -1.84 9.10
C LEU A 21 -1.30 -1.76 8.10
N SER A 22 -1.34 -0.80 7.18
CA SER A 22 -0.27 -0.60 6.20
C SER A 22 1.04 -0.15 6.89
N ALA A 23 0.95 0.75 7.87
CA ALA A 23 2.10 1.18 8.65
C ALA A 23 2.71 0.02 9.46
N GLN A 24 1.87 -0.80 10.12
CA GLN A 24 2.32 -1.97 10.88
C GLN A 24 2.95 -3.03 9.98
N TRP A 25 2.35 -3.30 8.82
CA TRP A 25 2.87 -4.34 7.91
C TRP A 25 4.20 -3.95 7.26
N HIS A 26 4.35 -2.67 6.93
CA HIS A 26 5.51 -2.13 6.24
C HIS A 26 6.53 -1.45 7.16
N ASP A 27 6.38 -1.60 8.48
CA ASP A 27 7.40 -1.13 9.43
C ASP A 27 8.75 -1.80 9.13
N GLY A 28 9.83 -1.03 9.24
CA GLY A 28 11.17 -1.48 8.87
C GLY A 28 11.41 -1.74 7.37
N THR A 29 10.45 -1.43 6.50
CA THR A 29 10.60 -1.58 5.03
C THR A 29 10.79 -0.24 4.32
N TYR A 30 11.63 -0.22 3.28
CA TYR A 30 12.03 1.00 2.60
C TYR A 30 11.98 0.90 1.09
N ARG A 31 11.73 2.04 0.44
CA ARG A 31 11.72 2.16 -1.01
C ARG A 31 13.12 1.93 -1.58
N LYS A 32 13.17 1.34 -2.78
CA LYS A 32 14.40 1.12 -3.55
C LYS A 32 15.02 2.39 -4.13
N SER A 33 14.26 3.48 -4.17
CA SER A 33 14.70 4.72 -4.78
C SER A 33 14.15 5.95 -4.07
N VAL A 34 14.89 7.04 -4.21
CA VAL A 34 14.49 8.38 -3.80
C VAL A 34 14.01 9.16 -5.02
N TRP A 35 13.05 10.07 -4.82
CA TRP A 35 12.50 10.86 -5.92
C TRP A 35 13.44 11.98 -6.37
N ARG A 36 14.11 12.63 -5.42
CA ARG A 36 15.05 13.74 -5.64
C ARG A 36 16.26 13.57 -4.74
N ASP A 37 17.30 14.36 -5.02
CA ASP A 37 18.46 14.46 -4.17
C ASP A 37 18.06 14.82 -2.72
N PRO A 38 18.79 14.30 -1.72
CA PRO A 38 18.54 14.61 -0.32
C PRO A 38 18.53 16.12 -0.07
N ALA A 39 17.43 16.61 0.50
CA ALA A 39 17.33 17.99 0.97
C ALA A 39 18.06 18.25 2.30
N PHE A 40 18.44 17.17 3.01
CA PHE A 40 19.06 17.19 4.32
C PHE A 40 20.38 16.43 4.29
N GLU A 41 21.30 16.79 5.18
CA GLU A 41 22.58 16.08 5.32
C GLU A 41 22.34 14.60 5.67
N VAL A 42 23.00 13.72 4.92
CA VAL A 42 23.00 12.28 5.19
C VAL A 42 24.27 11.95 5.96
N PRO A 43 24.18 11.40 7.18
CA PRO A 43 25.36 11.06 7.96
C PRO A 43 26.31 10.13 7.22
N GLU A 44 27.62 10.29 7.47
CA GLU A 44 28.64 9.44 6.86
C GLU A 44 28.35 7.94 7.14
N GLY A 45 28.43 7.12 6.09
CA GLY A 45 28.13 5.68 6.17
C GLY A 45 26.65 5.33 6.29
N LYS A 46 25.73 6.29 6.10
CA LYS A 46 24.28 6.04 6.00
C LYS A 46 23.77 6.25 4.59
N GLU A 47 22.72 5.51 4.26
CA GLU A 47 21.95 5.69 3.04
C GLU A 47 20.62 6.36 3.36
N ILE A 48 20.06 7.09 2.40
CA ILE A 48 18.71 7.62 2.52
C ILE A 48 17.73 6.46 2.44
N GLN A 49 16.87 6.37 3.44
CA GLN A 49 15.83 5.35 3.50
C GLN A 49 14.47 6.06 3.56
N ILE A 50 13.62 5.81 2.57
CA ILE A 50 12.26 6.34 2.53
C ILE A 50 11.31 5.19 2.92
N PRO A 51 10.59 5.28 4.04
CA PRO A 51 9.66 4.24 4.46
C PRO A 51 8.61 3.95 3.38
N VAL A 52 8.23 2.68 3.21
CA VAL A 52 7.24 2.28 2.19
C VAL A 52 5.89 2.96 2.41
N ILE A 53 5.50 3.28 3.65
CA ILE A 53 4.26 4.02 3.95
C ILE A 53 4.16 5.36 3.18
N ALA A 54 5.29 6.00 2.83
CA ALA A 54 5.29 7.21 2.02
C ALA A 54 4.77 6.97 0.59
N HIS A 55 5.05 5.80 0.00
CA HIS A 55 4.51 5.39 -1.29
C HIS A 55 3.00 5.11 -1.19
N LEU A 56 2.59 4.34 -0.18
CA LEU A 56 1.18 3.99 0.04
C LEU A 56 0.31 5.23 0.27
N ALA A 57 0.78 6.17 1.10
CA ALA A 57 0.10 7.43 1.36
C ALA A 57 0.02 8.32 0.10
N ALA A 58 1.05 8.33 -0.75
CA ALA A 58 1.04 9.08 -2.00
C ALA A 58 0.01 8.50 -2.99
N VAL A 59 -0.04 7.17 -3.15
CA VAL A 59 -1.03 6.51 -4.02
C VAL A 59 -2.45 6.73 -3.50
N ALA A 60 -2.69 6.53 -2.20
CA ALA A 60 -3.99 6.76 -1.59
C ALA A 60 -4.45 8.22 -1.72
N SER A 61 -3.54 9.19 -1.59
CA SER A 61 -3.83 10.62 -1.81
C SER A 61 -4.25 10.91 -3.26
N ILE A 62 -3.61 10.26 -4.24
CA ILE A 62 -3.99 10.39 -5.66
C ILE A 62 -5.41 9.83 -5.87
N VAL A 63 -5.68 8.63 -5.34
CA VAL A 63 -6.98 7.96 -5.44
C VAL A 63 -8.08 8.80 -4.80
N HIS A 64 -7.85 9.30 -3.58
CA HIS A 64 -8.81 10.14 -2.89
C HIS A 64 -9.07 11.45 -3.65
N ARG A 65 -8.01 12.13 -4.13
CA ARG A 65 -8.14 13.36 -4.93
C ARG A 65 -8.86 13.14 -6.27
N ALA A 66 -8.80 11.93 -6.81
CA ALA A 66 -9.54 11.55 -8.02
C ALA A 66 -11.03 11.28 -7.75
N GLY A 67 -11.50 11.38 -6.49
CA GLY A 67 -12.92 11.28 -6.13
C GLY A 67 -13.43 9.84 -5.98
N TRP A 68 -12.53 8.88 -5.76
CA TRP A 68 -12.92 7.50 -5.47
C TRP A 68 -13.43 7.35 -4.04
N ASP A 69 -14.27 6.35 -3.82
CA ASP A 69 -14.85 6.08 -2.51
C ASP A 69 -13.82 5.56 -1.48
N GLU A 70 -14.23 5.54 -0.21
CA GLU A 70 -13.39 5.15 0.91
C GLU A 70 -12.85 3.71 0.81
N THR A 71 -13.58 2.81 0.16
CA THR A 71 -13.17 1.42 0.00
C THR A 71 -11.97 1.34 -0.94
N VAL A 72 -12.00 2.11 -2.03
CA VAL A 72 -10.88 2.20 -2.97
C VAL A 72 -9.70 2.95 -2.35
N VAL A 73 -9.94 3.98 -1.55
CA VAL A 73 -8.87 4.68 -0.80
C VAL A 73 -8.21 3.75 0.22
N ALA A 74 -8.98 2.97 0.98
CA ALA A 74 -8.45 1.97 1.90
C ALA A 74 -7.64 0.88 1.16
N ALA A 75 -8.14 0.42 0.01
CA ALA A 75 -7.40 -0.52 -0.84
C ALA A 75 -6.08 0.08 -1.35
N ALA A 76 -6.04 1.37 -1.67
CA ALA A 76 -4.83 2.05 -2.10
C ALA A 76 -3.76 2.11 -0.99
N TYR A 77 -4.16 2.31 0.27
CA TYR A 77 -3.22 2.19 1.41
C TYR A 77 -2.65 0.77 1.57
N LEU A 78 -3.40 -0.25 1.15
CA LEU A 78 -3.07 -1.66 1.38
C LEU A 78 -2.55 -2.39 0.13
N HIS A 79 -2.41 -1.71 -1.01
CA HIS A 79 -2.24 -2.36 -2.32
C HIS A 79 -1.03 -3.30 -2.40
N ASP A 80 0.07 -2.95 -1.72
CA ASP A 80 1.29 -3.76 -1.68
C ASP A 80 1.31 -4.80 -0.54
N ALA A 81 0.37 -4.76 0.41
CA ALA A 81 0.46 -5.55 1.65
C ALA A 81 0.46 -7.07 1.43
N ILE A 82 -0.25 -7.56 0.41
CA ILE A 82 -0.28 -8.99 0.05
C ILE A 82 0.89 -9.39 -0.85
N GLU A 83 1.38 -8.43 -1.65
CA GLU A 83 2.42 -8.63 -2.64
C GLU A 83 3.83 -8.62 -2.00
N ASP A 84 4.06 -7.69 -1.08
CA ASP A 84 5.35 -7.46 -0.45
C ASP A 84 5.47 -8.15 0.91
N MET A 85 6.70 -8.56 1.19
CA MET A 85 7.03 -9.16 2.47
C MET A 85 7.29 -8.06 3.50
N ASN A 86 6.91 -8.30 4.75
CA ASN A 86 7.36 -7.46 5.86
C ASN A 86 8.86 -7.64 6.13
N GLU A 87 9.42 -6.86 7.05
CA GLU A 87 10.84 -6.95 7.43
C GLU A 87 11.27 -8.33 7.96
N HIS A 88 10.31 -9.16 8.41
CA HIS A 88 10.55 -10.52 8.90
C HIS A 88 10.43 -11.59 7.80
N GLY A 89 10.27 -11.20 6.52
CA GLY A 89 10.14 -12.13 5.40
C GLY A 89 8.79 -12.85 5.33
N GLN A 90 7.77 -12.35 6.01
CA GLN A 90 6.42 -12.92 6.02
C GLN A 90 5.57 -12.33 4.91
N ARG A 91 4.62 -13.11 4.38
CA ARG A 91 3.62 -12.67 3.39
C ARG A 91 2.24 -12.61 4.03
N LEU A 92 1.54 -11.50 3.83
CA LEU A 92 0.18 -11.36 4.34
C LEU A 92 -0.74 -12.27 3.53
N ARG A 93 -1.54 -13.10 4.20
CA ARG A 93 -2.51 -13.95 3.51
C ARG A 93 -3.79 -13.16 3.24
N ARG A 94 -4.40 -13.35 2.05
CA ARG A 94 -5.70 -12.75 1.70
C ARG A 94 -6.79 -12.96 2.77
N LYS A 95 -6.80 -14.13 3.42
CA LYS A 95 -7.72 -14.42 4.53
C LYS A 95 -7.51 -13.46 5.71
N GLN A 96 -6.26 -13.19 6.10
CA GLN A 96 -5.96 -12.29 7.21
C GLN A 96 -6.39 -10.86 6.88
N LEU A 97 -6.11 -10.39 5.65
CA LEU A 97 -6.56 -9.08 5.19
C LEU A 97 -8.09 -8.98 5.21
N ARG A 98 -8.79 -9.99 4.67
CA ARG A 98 -10.26 -10.02 4.66
C ARG A 98 -10.87 -9.99 6.05
N ASP A 99 -10.29 -10.74 6.98
CA ASP A 99 -10.76 -10.80 8.35
C ASP A 99 -10.56 -9.44 9.07
N ALA A 100 -9.64 -8.57 8.60
CA ALA A 100 -9.37 -7.25 9.16
C ALA A 100 -10.18 -6.10 8.50
N VAL A 101 -10.26 -6.06 7.16
CA VAL A 101 -10.84 -4.92 6.42
C VAL A 101 -12.07 -5.27 5.57
N GLY A 102 -12.49 -6.53 5.59
CA GLY A 102 -13.65 -7.00 4.84
C GLY A 102 -13.34 -7.47 3.41
N ALA A 103 -14.37 -8.02 2.77
CA ALA A 103 -14.25 -8.69 1.47
C ALA A 103 -13.93 -7.75 0.33
N GLU A 104 -14.53 -6.55 0.30
CA GLU A 104 -14.42 -5.66 -0.84
C GLU A 104 -13.03 -5.01 -0.94
N VAL A 105 -12.49 -4.47 0.15
CA VAL A 105 -11.11 -3.97 0.19
C VAL A 105 -10.13 -5.07 -0.20
N THR A 106 -10.30 -6.28 0.36
CA THR A 106 -9.43 -7.42 0.01
C THR A 106 -9.51 -7.82 -1.46
N ARG A 107 -10.71 -7.76 -2.05
CA ARG A 107 -10.91 -8.04 -3.47
C ARG A 107 -10.14 -7.04 -4.33
N LEU A 108 -10.25 -5.75 -4.02
CA LEU A 108 -9.53 -4.68 -4.73
C LEU A 108 -8.01 -4.83 -4.61
N VAL A 109 -7.51 -5.03 -3.38
CA VAL A 109 -6.06 -5.23 -3.15
C VAL A 109 -5.57 -6.45 -3.94
N ALA A 110 -6.29 -7.58 -3.90
CA ALA A 110 -5.91 -8.76 -4.65
C ALA A 110 -5.90 -8.57 -6.18
N GLN A 111 -6.73 -7.66 -6.71
CA GLN A 111 -6.75 -7.34 -8.15
C GLN A 111 -5.52 -6.53 -8.59
N VAL A 112 -4.91 -5.78 -7.68
CA VAL A 112 -3.73 -4.94 -7.97
C VAL A 112 -2.43 -5.53 -7.44
N SER A 113 -2.46 -6.72 -6.84
CA SER A 113 -1.26 -7.44 -6.38
C SER A 113 -0.70 -8.36 -7.47
N GLU A 114 0.61 -8.25 -7.73
CA GLU A 114 1.33 -9.14 -8.64
C GLU A 114 1.42 -10.56 -8.06
N GLN A 115 1.10 -11.57 -8.87
CA GLN A 115 1.35 -12.97 -8.51
C GLN A 115 2.85 -13.29 -8.67
N LYS A 116 3.60 -13.14 -7.57
CA LYS A 116 5.05 -13.37 -7.53
C LYS A 116 5.47 -14.84 -7.59
N LEU A 117 4.62 -15.76 -7.12
CA LEU A 117 4.94 -17.17 -6.95
C LEU A 117 4.06 -18.07 -7.83
N ASN A 118 4.61 -19.19 -8.30
CA ASN A 118 3.86 -20.27 -8.93
C ASN A 118 3.17 -21.16 -7.87
N ASP A 119 2.47 -22.20 -8.33
CA ASP A 119 1.76 -23.15 -7.44
C ASP A 119 2.71 -23.92 -6.51
N ASP A 120 3.98 -24.08 -6.92
CA ASP A 120 5.05 -24.72 -6.14
C ASP A 120 5.75 -23.76 -5.17
N GLY A 121 5.36 -22.48 -5.15
CA GLY A 121 5.92 -21.44 -4.27
C GLY A 121 7.24 -20.82 -4.75
N GLU A 122 7.62 -21.06 -6.01
CA GLU A 122 8.84 -20.52 -6.61
C GLU A 122 8.58 -19.17 -7.29
N MET A 123 9.60 -18.29 -7.29
CA MET A 123 9.52 -16.99 -7.94
C MET A 123 9.31 -17.13 -9.45
N ARG A 124 8.21 -16.56 -9.94
CA ARG A 124 7.90 -16.54 -11.38
C ARG A 124 8.87 -15.63 -12.14
N PRO A 125 9.20 -15.96 -13.40
CA PRO A 125 9.98 -15.09 -14.27
C PRO A 125 9.40 -13.68 -14.34
N TRP A 126 10.27 -12.66 -14.34
CA TRP A 126 9.84 -11.27 -14.33
C TRP A 126 8.94 -10.90 -15.51
N ARG A 127 9.26 -11.42 -16.70
CA ARG A 127 8.47 -11.17 -17.93
C ARG A 127 7.02 -11.63 -17.76
N ASP A 128 6.82 -12.88 -17.37
CA ASP A 128 5.49 -13.47 -17.17
C ASP A 128 4.66 -12.67 -16.18
N ARG A 129 5.26 -12.24 -15.06
CA ARG A 129 4.59 -11.40 -14.07
C ARG A 129 4.15 -10.03 -14.61
N LYS A 130 4.88 -9.46 -15.58
CA LYS A 130 4.54 -8.19 -16.21
C LYS A 130 3.54 -8.34 -17.35
N GLU A 131 3.52 -9.48 -18.02
CA GLU A 131 2.53 -9.78 -19.05
C GLU A 131 1.14 -10.04 -18.46
N ASP A 132 1.03 -10.64 -17.26
CA ASP A 132 -0.24 -10.79 -16.55
C ASP A 132 -0.95 -9.45 -16.23
N TYR A 133 -0.21 -8.34 -16.27
CA TYR A 133 -0.72 -6.99 -15.95
C TYR A 133 -1.29 -6.24 -17.17
N LEU A 134 -1.10 -6.75 -18.40
CA LEU A 134 -1.51 -6.12 -19.66
C LEU A 134 -2.79 -6.75 -20.23
#